data_AF-A0A382V2L5-F1
#
_entry.id   AF-A0A382V2L5-F1
#
_cell.length_a   1.000
_cell.length_b   1.000
_cell.length_c   1.000
_cell.angle_alpha   90.00
_cell.angle_beta   90.00
_cell.angle_gamma   90.00
#
_symmetry.space_group_name_H-M   'P 1'
#
loop_
_entity.id
_entity.type
_entity.pdbx_description
1 polymer ?
#
loop_
_entity_poly.entity_id
_entity_poly.type
_entity_poly.pdbx_seq_one_letter_code
_entity_poly.pdbx_strand_id
1 'polypeptide(L)'
;MEILNMTDVRKIPLEDFFKKPEKAMVKISPSGQYLSWMEPWERRLNVHVKNVETGEVKRVTNATERDLYGYFWANDERIIYAMDDGGDENTRIYGVNYDGSNPLEFTPYKNVKCDIVD
;
A
#
# COMPACT_ATOMS: atom_id res chain seq x y z
N MET A 1 -23.11 44.87 -2.43
CA MET A 1 -23.05 43.47 -2.90
C MET A 1 -21.69 43.32 -3.56
N GLU A 2 -20.71 42.78 -2.86
CA GLU A 2 -19.37 42.55 -3.43
C GLU A 2 -19.43 41.38 -4.40
N ILE A 3 -19.01 41.63 -5.64
CA ILE A 3 -18.90 40.61 -6.68
C ILE A 3 -17.51 40.00 -6.49
N LEU A 4 -17.44 38.74 -6.03
CA LEU A 4 -16.19 38.00 -5.94
C LEU A 4 -15.56 37.91 -7.35
N ASN A 5 -14.34 38.44 -7.48
CA ASN A 5 -13.59 38.40 -8.73
C ASN A 5 -13.09 36.95 -8.95
N MET A 6 -13.66 36.24 -9.92
CA MET A 6 -13.42 34.80 -10.15
C MET A 6 -11.95 34.44 -10.48
N THR A 7 -11.09 35.43 -10.69
CA THR A 7 -9.65 35.28 -10.91
C THR A 7 -8.84 35.03 -9.63
N ASP A 8 -9.42 35.21 -8.45
CA ASP A 8 -8.76 35.00 -7.14
C ASP A 8 -9.02 33.60 -6.55
N VAL A 9 -9.62 32.69 -7.34
CA VAL A 9 -9.87 31.31 -6.91
C VAL A 9 -8.63 30.47 -7.16
N ARG A 10 -8.10 29.83 -6.11
CA ARG A 10 -7.01 28.86 -6.20
C ARG A 10 -7.36 27.77 -7.23
N LYS A 11 -6.60 27.69 -8.31
CA LYS A 11 -6.69 26.59 -9.27
C LYS A 11 -5.93 25.38 -8.73
N ILE A 12 -6.61 24.25 -8.61
CA ILE A 12 -6.00 22.96 -8.28
C ILE A 12 -5.81 22.20 -9.61
N PRO A 13 -4.59 21.79 -9.97
CA PRO A 13 -4.36 20.97 -11.15
C PRO A 13 -5.25 19.72 -11.15
N LEU A 14 -5.84 19.37 -12.30
CA LEU A 14 -6.70 18.19 -12.42
C LEU A 14 -5.96 16.91 -11.97
N GLU A 15 -4.67 16.82 -12.31
CA GLU A 15 -3.80 15.72 -11.92
C GLU A 15 -3.72 15.47 -10.41
N ASP A 16 -3.87 16.51 -9.57
CA ASP A 16 -3.84 16.35 -8.11
C ASP A 16 -5.02 15.54 -7.58
N PHE A 17 -6.12 15.45 -8.34
CA PHE A 17 -7.30 14.64 -8.00
C PHE A 17 -7.16 13.18 -8.43
N PHE A 18 -6.27 12.88 -9.38
CA PHE A 18 -6.13 11.53 -9.96
C PHE A 18 -4.79 10.86 -9.66
N LYS A 19 -3.78 11.62 -9.23
CA LYS A 19 -2.50 11.05 -8.82
C LYS A 19 -2.67 10.22 -7.54
N LYS A 20 -1.86 9.17 -7.42
CA LYS A 20 -1.75 8.43 -6.16
C LYS A 20 -1.14 9.35 -5.08
N PRO A 21 -1.56 9.23 -3.82
CA PRO A 21 -0.97 9.98 -2.73
C PRO A 21 0.51 9.62 -2.56
N GLU A 22 1.32 10.55 -2.05
CA GLU A 22 2.74 10.28 -1.74
C GLU A 22 2.87 9.15 -0.70
N LYS A 23 2.01 9.14 0.32
CA LYS A 23 1.91 8.08 1.32
C LYS A 23 0.46 7.80 1.67
N ALA A 24 0.10 6.54 1.77
CA ALA A 24 -1.22 6.09 2.20
C ALA A 24 -1.11 4.97 3.24
N MET A 25 -2.20 4.73 3.97
CA MET A 25 -2.36 3.59 4.88
C MET A 25 -1.20 3.42 5.86
N VAL A 26 -0.74 4.52 6.48
CA VAL A 26 0.37 4.50 7.42
C VAL A 26 0.02 3.65 8.65
N LYS A 27 0.92 2.73 9.02
CA LYS A 27 0.76 1.80 10.16
C LYS A 27 2.06 1.71 10.96
N ILE A 28 1.96 1.20 12.18
CA ILE A 28 3.09 0.89 13.05
C ILE A 28 3.09 -0.62 13.36
N SER A 29 4.26 -1.24 13.48
CA SER A 29 4.39 -2.64 13.91
C SER A 29 3.95 -2.81 15.37
N PRO A 30 3.58 -4.02 15.81
CA PRO A 30 3.14 -4.27 17.20
C PRO A 30 4.14 -3.79 18.26
N SER A 31 5.44 -3.98 18.04
CA SER A 31 6.52 -3.51 18.93
C SER A 31 6.82 -2.02 18.83
N GLY A 32 6.32 -1.32 17.81
CA GLY A 32 6.66 0.08 17.55
C GLY A 32 7.98 0.32 16.82
N GLN A 33 8.76 -0.73 16.54
CA GLN A 33 10.09 -0.61 15.93
C GLN A 33 10.05 -0.22 14.45
N TYR A 34 8.93 -0.46 13.78
CA TYR A 34 8.78 -0.18 12.35
C TYR A 34 7.54 0.64 12.05
N LEU A 35 7.69 1.65 11.20
CA LEU A 35 6.59 2.30 10.49
C LEU A 35 6.44 1.67 9.12
N SER A 36 5.22 1.60 8.61
CA SER A 36 4.98 1.21 7.23
C SER A 36 3.94 2.11 6.58
N TRP A 37 3.99 2.19 5.25
CA TRP A 37 3.01 2.90 4.44
C TRP A 37 3.00 2.36 3.02
N MET A 38 2.01 2.76 2.24
CA MET A 38 1.96 2.54 0.81
C MET A 38 2.43 3.81 0.07
N GLU A 39 3.38 3.67 -0.85
CA GLU A 39 3.95 4.78 -1.65
C GLU A 39 4.06 4.37 -3.12
N PRO A 40 3.91 5.31 -4.08
CA PRO A 40 3.97 5.00 -5.50
C PRO A 40 5.33 4.44 -5.94
N TRP A 41 5.32 3.31 -6.65
CA TRP A 41 6.43 2.75 -7.41
C TRP A 41 5.87 2.09 -8.67
N GLU A 42 6.45 2.36 -9.85
CA GLU A 42 5.96 1.84 -11.14
C GLU A 42 4.43 2.02 -11.33
N ARG A 43 3.92 3.22 -11.02
CA ARG A 43 2.49 3.60 -11.12
C ARG A 43 1.53 2.87 -10.17
N ARG A 44 2.04 2.03 -9.26
CA ARG A 44 1.27 1.27 -8.27
C ARG A 44 1.69 1.62 -6.86
N LEU A 45 0.76 1.50 -5.91
CA LEU A 45 1.11 1.68 -4.50
C LEU A 45 1.77 0.40 -3.96
N ASN A 46 2.94 0.54 -3.37
CA ASN A 46 3.71 -0.56 -2.79
C ASN A 46 4.03 -0.30 -1.31
N VAL A 47 4.09 -1.37 -0.52
CA VAL A 47 4.40 -1.28 0.92
C VAL A 47 5.88 -0.95 1.09
N HIS A 48 6.13 0.09 1.87
CA HIS A 48 7.43 0.47 2.37
C HIS A 48 7.43 0.32 3.89
N VAL A 49 8.58 -0.08 4.44
CA VAL A 49 8.81 -0.23 5.86
C VAL A 49 10.02 0.60 6.25
N LYS A 50 9.89 1.36 7.33
CA LYS A 50 10.93 2.18 7.92
C LYS A 50 11.28 1.67 9.31
N ASN A 51 12.56 1.41 9.55
CA ASN A 51 13.05 1.24 10.92
C ASN A 51 13.02 2.59 11.63
N VAL A 52 12.37 2.65 12.80
CA VAL A 52 12.17 3.90 13.55
C VAL A 52 13.48 4.43 14.14
N GLU A 53 14.37 3.55 14.59
CA GLU A 53 15.64 3.91 15.20
C GLU A 53 16.68 4.35 14.16
N THR A 54 16.90 3.55 13.12
CA THR A 54 17.93 3.82 12.11
C THR A 54 17.47 4.78 11.02
N GLY A 55 16.16 4.90 10.83
CA GLY A 55 15.56 5.67 9.76
C GLY A 55 15.62 5.01 8.38
N GLU A 56 16.21 3.82 8.26
CA GLU A 56 16.30 3.06 7.01
C GLU A 56 14.90 2.73 6.48
N VAL A 57 14.69 2.92 5.17
CA VAL A 57 13.43 2.63 4.48
C VAL A 57 13.66 1.57 3.41
N LYS A 58 12.81 0.54 3.39
CA LYS A 58 12.83 -0.51 2.38
C LYS A 58 11.45 -0.72 1.77
N ARG A 59 11.39 -0.80 0.44
CA ARG A 59 10.20 -1.27 -0.28
C ARG A 59 10.15 -2.79 -0.20
N VAL A 60 9.05 -3.34 0.33
CA VAL A 60 8.92 -4.79 0.59
C VAL A 60 7.98 -5.51 -0.37
N THR A 61 7.22 -4.78 -1.19
CA THR A 61 6.38 -5.34 -2.27
C THR A 61 6.78 -4.77 -3.64
N ASN A 62 6.43 -5.45 -4.72
CA ASN A 62 6.86 -5.13 -6.09
C ASN A 62 5.73 -5.19 -7.13
N ALA A 63 4.53 -4.74 -6.76
CA ALA A 63 3.42 -4.68 -7.68
C ALA A 63 3.65 -3.68 -8.82
N THR A 64 3.47 -4.12 -10.06
CA THR A 64 3.55 -3.31 -11.29
C THR A 64 2.23 -3.32 -12.07
N GLU A 65 1.53 -4.45 -12.10
CA GLU A 65 0.32 -4.61 -12.92
C GLU A 65 -0.95 -4.19 -12.18
N ARG A 66 -1.10 -4.62 -10.93
CA ARG A 66 -2.32 -4.43 -10.11
C ARG A 66 -1.97 -3.72 -8.80
N ASP A 67 -2.91 -2.95 -8.26
CA ASP A 67 -2.72 -2.31 -6.95
C ASP A 67 -2.98 -3.35 -5.85
N LEU A 68 -2.27 -3.23 -4.72
CA LEU A 68 -2.62 -3.97 -3.50
C LEU A 68 -3.95 -3.42 -2.97
N TYR A 69 -4.86 -4.31 -2.57
CA TYR A 69 -6.13 -3.94 -1.94
C TYR A 69 -5.95 -3.40 -0.51
N GLY A 70 -4.83 -3.75 0.12
CA GLY A 70 -4.47 -3.31 1.46
C GLY A 70 -3.41 -4.21 2.08
N TYR A 71 -2.96 -3.85 3.27
CA TYR A 71 -2.00 -4.63 4.03
C TYR A 71 -2.17 -4.44 5.54
N PHE A 72 -1.60 -5.35 6.33
CA PHE A 72 -1.48 -5.22 7.78
C PHE A 72 -0.25 -5.96 8.32
N TRP A 73 0.11 -5.66 9.57
CA TRP A 73 1.13 -6.38 10.33
C TRP A 73 0.50 -7.61 10.99
N ALA A 74 0.97 -8.81 10.67
CA ALA A 74 0.55 -10.02 11.38
C ALA A 74 1.33 -10.21 12.69
N ASN A 75 2.58 -9.76 12.73
CA ASN A 75 3.45 -9.68 13.90
C ASN A 75 4.56 -8.65 13.60
N ASP A 76 5.63 -8.61 14.40
CA ASP A 76 6.75 -7.68 14.17
C ASP A 76 7.61 -8.00 12.94
N GLU A 77 7.48 -9.20 12.39
CA GLU A 77 8.26 -9.64 11.24
C GLU A 77 7.48 -9.55 9.93
N ARG A 78 6.19 -9.90 9.95
CA ARG A 78 5.42 -10.25 8.75
C ARG A 78 4.38 -9.18 8.39
N ILE A 79 4.46 -8.72 7.14
CA ILE A 79 3.39 -8.00 6.46
C ILE A 79 2.54 -8.99 5.68
N ILE A 80 1.21 -8.88 5.81
CA ILE A 80 0.23 -9.58 5.00
C ILE A 80 -0.47 -8.57 4.10
N TYR A 81 -0.69 -8.94 2.84
CA TYR A 81 -1.36 -8.08 1.86
C TYR A 81 -2.21 -8.91 0.88
N ALA A 82 -3.13 -8.23 0.22
CA ALA A 82 -4.08 -8.83 -0.72
C ALA A 82 -3.95 -8.19 -2.11
N MET A 83 -3.99 -9.01 -3.15
CA MET A 83 -3.97 -8.59 -4.56
C MET A 83 -4.70 -9.63 -5.42
N ASP A 84 -5.18 -9.21 -6.59
CA ASP A 84 -5.67 -10.11 -7.64
C ASP A 84 -4.58 -10.30 -8.71
N ASP A 85 -4.82 -11.22 -9.63
CA ASP A 85 -3.97 -11.44 -10.80
C ASP A 85 -4.76 -11.15 -12.07
N GLY A 86 -4.21 -10.31 -12.96
CA GLY A 86 -4.86 -9.95 -14.22
C GLY A 86 -6.25 -9.31 -14.10
N GLY A 87 -6.67 -8.86 -12.90
CA GLY A 87 -8.02 -8.35 -12.65
C GLY A 87 -9.11 -9.41 -12.68
N ASP A 88 -8.78 -10.66 -12.37
CA ASP A 88 -9.77 -11.75 -12.23
C ASP A 88 -10.69 -11.61 -11.00
N GLU A 89 -10.40 -10.61 -10.14
CA GLU A 89 -11.07 -10.32 -8.87
C GLU A 89 -11.05 -11.48 -7.86
N ASN A 90 -10.29 -12.53 -8.14
CA ASN A 90 -10.00 -13.61 -7.22
C ASN A 90 -8.85 -13.16 -6.32
N THR A 91 -9.19 -12.35 -5.33
CA THR A 91 -8.20 -11.86 -4.36
C THR A 91 -7.47 -13.02 -3.69
N ARG A 92 -6.15 -12.93 -3.67
CA ARG A 92 -5.25 -13.88 -3.00
C ARG A 92 -4.48 -13.18 -1.88
N ILE A 93 -4.12 -13.97 -0.88
CA ILE A 93 -3.40 -13.49 0.30
C ILE A 93 -1.92 -13.83 0.17
N TYR A 94 -1.10 -12.82 0.35
CA TYR A 94 0.35 -12.90 0.29
C TYR A 94 0.97 -12.40 1.59
N GLY A 95 2.24 -12.70 1.80
CA GLY A 95 3.01 -12.04 2.83
C GLY A 95 4.49 -11.96 2.52
N VAL A 96 5.14 -11.04 3.22
CA VAL A 96 6.56 -10.74 3.08
C VAL A 96 7.08 -10.24 4.42
N ASN A 97 8.35 -10.51 4.73
CA ASN A 97 8.95 -9.96 5.92
C ASN A 97 9.15 -8.43 5.80
N TYR A 98 9.30 -7.76 6.93
CA TYR A 98 9.51 -6.31 7.03
C TYR A 98 10.75 -5.82 6.27
N ASP A 99 11.68 -6.73 5.99
CA ASP A 99 12.90 -6.50 5.23
C ASP A 99 12.77 -6.94 3.76
N GLY A 100 11.57 -7.30 3.30
CA GLY A 100 11.34 -7.80 1.94
C GLY A 100 11.75 -9.26 1.70
N SER A 101 12.26 -9.96 2.72
CA SER A 101 12.63 -11.37 2.59
C SER A 101 11.40 -12.29 2.67
N ASN A 102 11.60 -13.53 2.26
CA ASN A 102 10.62 -14.62 2.38
C ASN A 102 9.20 -14.27 1.86
N PRO A 103 9.05 -13.82 0.60
CA PRO A 103 7.74 -13.62 0.00
C PRO A 103 7.00 -14.96 -0.14
N LEU A 104 5.72 -14.99 0.22
CA LEU A 104 4.87 -16.17 0.23
C LEU A 104 3.48 -15.85 -0.32
N GLU A 105 2.91 -16.78 -1.09
CA GLU A 105 1.49 -16.81 -1.46
C GLU A 105 0.80 -17.83 -0.55
N PHE A 106 -0.09 -17.38 0.33
CA PHE A 106 -0.77 -18.24 1.30
C PHE A 106 -1.96 -18.99 0.69
N THR A 107 -2.51 -18.46 -0.41
CA THR A 107 -3.71 -19.00 -1.05
C THR A 107 -3.47 -19.28 -2.54
N PRO A 108 -2.57 -20.21 -2.92
CA PRO A 108 -2.18 -20.48 -4.30
C PRO A 108 -3.21 -21.34 -5.05
N TYR A 109 -4.49 -21.09 -4.81
CA TYR A 109 -5.59 -21.87 -5.37
C TYR A 109 -6.20 -21.13 -6.55
N LYS A 110 -6.47 -21.85 -7.64
CA LYS A 110 -7.09 -21.29 -8.84
C LYS A 110 -8.60 -21.13 -8.62
N ASN A 111 -9.17 -20.03 -9.14
CA ASN A 111 -10.60 -19.73 -9.10
C ASN A 111 -11.19 -19.70 -7.67
N VAL A 112 -10.40 -19.25 -6.70
CA VAL A 112 -10.82 -19.05 -5.32
C VAL A 112 -10.59 -17.60 -4.96
N LYS A 113 -11.62 -16.96 -4.41
CA LYS A 113 -11.49 -15.65 -3.77
C LYS A 113 -11.27 -15.84 -2.27
N CYS A 114 -10.31 -15.11 -1.71
CA CYS A 114 -10.03 -15.10 -0.29
C CYS A 114 -10.24 -13.70 0.28
N ASP A 115 -10.88 -13.64 1.44
CA ASP A 115 -11.05 -12.43 2.23
C ASP A 115 -10.42 -12.62 3.62
N ILE A 116 -9.99 -11.51 4.23
CA ILE A 116 -9.53 -11.48 5.62
C ILE A 116 -10.73 -11.09 6.50
N VAL A 117 -10.97 -11.87 7.55
CA VAL A 117 -12.02 -11.61 8.55
C VAL A 117 -11.36 -11.26 9.87
N ASP A 118 -11.86 -10.22 10.52
CA ASP A 118 -11.50 -9.75 11.87
C ASP A 118 -12.69 -9.97 12.81
#